data_AF-A0AAE9JJE7-F1
#
_entry.id   AF-A0AAE9JJE7-F1
#
_cell.length_a   1.000
_cell.length_b   1.000
_cell.length_c   1.000
_cell.angle_alpha   90.00
_cell.angle_beta   90.00
_cell.angle_gamma   90.00
#
_symmetry.space_group_name_H-M   'P 1'
#
loop_
_entity.id
_entity.type
_entity.pdbx_description
1 polymer ?
#
loop_
_entity_poly.entity_id
_entity_poly.type
_entity_poly.pdbx_seq_one_letter_code
_entity_poly.pdbx_strand_id
1 'polypeptide(L)'
;MKFLIFLAFSICLVSAQQLIDLKTFRGENFKNFINAHAPYDVFVSATSDDAEILSQIHLITQDKQNQTFLQLKNRKPFLTTSQIQPFPVQTSAYVTTNLTDQQVKNLTGMIFICTTNQQQINNFHVIDVDKPQTLYLPNENQTVLFLNSNMESTPVQYSTISSWNQSSNSSIYFYKGIPTDLPEKDRTFIFSNPVSPTRATDHTIEFFSNVQKFSLGLGAFYIKYYGGLSFNIAPEYYDVNGTSTNSTTTTGFYMKPKNQKDRNVTIQIAQNSKDVAGVTGSNTVGTFPKTGKVTFGVRSANLEIKNPMVPTDEIQDWTTNVIGNQISINSENGTDGDFFVQYYMREAIETSTKSSNILQFSSFLIFIFFGFLNL
;
A
#
# COMPACT_ATOMS: atom_id res chain seq x y z
N MET A 1 39.18 14.68 40.76
CA MET A 1 37.86 14.88 40.13
C MET A 1 37.56 13.64 39.31
N LYS A 2 36.61 12.80 39.74
CA LYS A 2 36.26 11.52 39.09
C LYS A 2 35.37 11.81 37.88
N PHE A 3 35.83 11.52 36.67
CA PHE A 3 34.99 11.54 35.47
C PHE A 3 34.25 10.19 35.38
N LEU A 4 32.94 10.21 35.62
CA LEU A 4 32.05 9.10 35.27
C LEU A 4 31.92 9.06 33.74
N ILE A 5 32.38 7.97 33.12
CA ILE A 5 32.04 7.65 31.73
C ILE A 5 30.66 6.98 31.77
N PHE A 6 29.63 7.74 31.37
CA PHE A 6 28.31 7.20 31.10
C PHE A 6 28.40 6.42 29.78
N LEU A 7 28.48 5.10 29.87
CA LEU A 7 28.38 4.21 28.71
C LEU A 7 26.91 4.23 28.25
N ALA A 8 26.60 5.07 27.27
CA ALA A 8 25.31 5.06 26.61
C ALA A 8 25.18 3.72 25.86
N PHE A 9 24.44 2.77 26.45
CA PHE A 9 23.88 1.65 25.73
C PHE A 9 22.95 2.21 24.66
N SER A 10 23.47 2.39 23.45
CA SER A 10 22.62 2.46 22.26
C SER A 10 21.98 1.10 22.12
N ILE A 11 20.78 0.94 22.66
CA ILE A 11 19.89 -0.16 22.33
C ILE A 11 19.58 0.07 20.85
N CYS A 12 20.38 -0.54 19.98
CA CYS A 12 20.06 -0.67 18.59
C CYS A 12 18.80 -1.53 18.57
N LEU A 13 17.63 -0.89 18.48
CA LEU A 13 16.36 -1.53 18.17
C LEU A 13 16.47 -2.02 16.71
N VAL A 14 17.31 -3.03 16.50
CA VAL A 14 17.32 -3.79 15.25
C VAL A 14 15.96 -4.46 15.22
N SER A 15 15.07 -3.96 14.36
CA SER A 15 13.80 -4.63 14.09
C SER A 15 14.14 -6.07 13.70
N ALA A 16 13.63 -7.04 14.47
CA ALA A 16 13.97 -8.44 14.29
C ALA A 16 13.34 -9.04 13.03
N GLN A 17 12.36 -8.33 12.42
CA GLN A 17 11.78 -8.67 11.13
C GLN A 17 12.76 -8.41 10.00
N GLN A 18 12.82 -9.33 9.05
CA GLN A 18 13.76 -9.24 7.94
C GLN A 18 13.11 -9.70 6.65
N LEU A 19 13.36 -8.96 5.57
CA LEU A 19 13.16 -9.41 4.21
C LEU A 19 14.54 -9.62 3.59
N ILE A 20 14.85 -10.85 3.19
CA ILE A 20 16.18 -11.23 2.70
C ILE A 20 16.03 -11.79 1.29
N ASP A 21 16.62 -11.11 0.30
CA ASP A 21 16.64 -11.59 -1.08
C ASP A 21 17.54 -12.82 -1.20
N LEU A 22 17.09 -13.86 -1.91
CA LEU A 22 17.87 -15.11 -2.05
C LEU A 22 19.24 -14.89 -2.67
N LYS A 23 19.35 -13.94 -3.60
CA LYS A 23 20.61 -13.56 -4.27
C LYS A 23 21.70 -13.01 -3.35
N THR A 24 21.36 -12.69 -2.10
CA THR A 24 22.32 -12.19 -1.09
C THR A 24 23.06 -13.30 -0.37
N PHE A 25 22.59 -14.53 -0.47
CA PHE A 25 23.26 -15.68 0.12
C PHE A 25 24.54 -16.04 -0.64
N ARG A 26 25.46 -16.69 0.07
CA ARG A 26 26.62 -17.35 -0.51
C ARG A 26 26.32 -18.83 -0.73
N GLY A 27 26.78 -19.34 -1.86
CA GLY A 27 26.70 -20.74 -2.25
C GLY A 27 27.82 -21.59 -1.66
N GLU A 28 28.17 -22.67 -2.35
CA GLU A 28 29.34 -23.53 -2.08
C GLU A 28 29.39 -24.10 -0.65
N ASN A 29 28.22 -24.46 -0.12
CA ASN A 29 28.00 -24.97 1.23
C ASN A 29 28.33 -23.97 2.35
N PHE A 30 28.39 -22.67 2.03
CA PHE A 30 28.52 -21.63 3.04
C PHE A 30 27.30 -21.66 3.98
N LYS A 31 27.53 -21.30 5.24
CA LYS A 31 26.48 -21.21 6.26
C LYS A 31 26.03 -19.76 6.41
N ASN A 32 24.93 -19.43 5.77
CA ASN A 32 24.32 -18.10 5.84
C ASN A 32 23.40 -18.04 7.08
N PHE A 33 23.94 -17.60 8.22
CA PHE A 33 23.16 -17.54 9.47
C PHE A 33 22.01 -16.53 9.39
N ILE A 34 20.82 -16.94 9.85
CA ILE A 34 19.68 -16.04 10.01
C ILE A 34 19.89 -15.24 11.30
N ASN A 35 20.02 -13.92 11.17
CA ASN A 35 20.30 -13.03 12.29
C ASN A 35 19.00 -12.62 13.00
N ALA A 36 18.27 -13.58 13.58
CA ALA A 36 17.05 -13.33 14.34
C ALA A 36 17.04 -14.12 15.65
N HIS A 37 16.39 -13.57 16.68
CA HIS A 37 16.25 -14.25 17.97
C HIS A 37 15.06 -15.22 17.91
N ALA A 38 15.31 -16.51 18.14
CA ALA A 38 14.25 -17.52 18.22
C ALA A 38 13.38 -17.32 19.48
N PRO A 39 12.07 -17.62 19.43
CA PRO A 39 11.35 -18.18 18.29
C PRO A 39 10.92 -17.14 17.23
N TYR A 40 10.98 -17.56 15.96
CA TYR A 40 10.50 -16.80 14.80
C TYR A 40 9.98 -17.75 13.71
N ASP A 41 9.32 -17.19 12.71
CA ASP A 41 8.80 -17.94 11.57
C ASP A 41 9.45 -17.51 10.26
N VAL A 42 9.63 -18.49 9.38
CA VAL A 42 10.17 -18.31 8.04
C VAL A 42 9.07 -18.52 7.01
N PHE A 43 8.95 -17.54 6.11
CA PHE A 43 8.13 -17.61 4.90
C PHE A 43 9.04 -17.49 3.68
N VAL A 44 8.74 -18.23 2.61
CA VAL A 44 9.54 -18.24 1.37
C VAL A 44 8.64 -17.94 0.18
N SER A 45 8.95 -16.88 -0.56
CA SER A 45 8.36 -16.57 -1.87
C SER A 45 9.45 -16.67 -2.92
N ALA A 46 9.29 -17.57 -3.88
CA ALA A 46 10.29 -17.84 -4.93
C ALA A 46 9.57 -18.38 -6.19
N THR A 47 8.62 -17.61 -6.70
CA THR A 47 7.70 -17.99 -7.78
C THR A 47 8.46 -18.26 -9.08
N SER A 48 9.33 -17.34 -9.49
CA SER A 48 10.09 -17.46 -10.74
C SER A 48 11.37 -18.28 -10.64
N ASP A 49 11.76 -18.72 -9.44
CA ASP A 49 12.94 -19.57 -9.27
C ASP A 49 12.60 -21.05 -9.55
N ASP A 50 13.50 -21.70 -10.28
CA ASP A 50 13.39 -23.09 -10.73
C ASP A 50 13.29 -24.09 -9.55
N ALA A 51 12.44 -25.10 -9.71
CA ALA A 51 12.17 -26.06 -8.66
C ALA A 51 13.39 -26.94 -8.31
N GLU A 52 14.19 -27.34 -9.30
CA GLU A 52 15.41 -28.12 -9.10
C GLU A 52 16.46 -27.31 -8.35
N ILE A 53 16.58 -26.01 -8.66
CA ILE A 53 17.46 -25.09 -7.95
C ILE A 53 17.00 -24.91 -6.49
N LEU A 54 15.72 -24.65 -6.26
CA LEU A 54 15.17 -24.46 -4.90
C LEU A 54 15.21 -25.73 -4.03
N SER A 55 15.23 -26.91 -4.65
CA SER A 55 15.39 -28.19 -3.93
C SER A 55 16.78 -28.38 -3.32
N GLN A 56 17.77 -27.60 -3.79
CA GLN A 56 19.16 -27.63 -3.35
C GLN A 56 19.48 -26.55 -2.30
N ILE A 57 18.50 -25.72 -1.92
CA ILE A 57 18.66 -24.66 -0.92
C ILE A 57 17.96 -25.08 0.36
N HIS A 58 18.71 -25.21 1.44
CA HIS A 58 18.26 -25.79 2.70
C HIS A 58 18.26 -24.76 3.82
N LEU A 59 17.14 -24.67 4.54
CA LEU A 59 17.07 -24.09 5.89
C LEU A 59 17.39 -25.20 6.90
N ILE A 60 18.48 -25.02 7.63
CA ILE A 60 18.92 -25.94 8.68
C ILE A 60 18.77 -25.27 10.04
N THR A 61 18.05 -25.90 10.96
CA THR A 61 17.92 -25.45 12.35
C THR A 61 18.87 -26.23 13.27
N GLN A 62 19.19 -25.66 14.43
CA GLN A 62 20.10 -26.30 15.40
C GLN A 62 19.52 -27.59 16.01
N ASP A 63 18.20 -27.69 16.10
CA ASP A 63 17.45 -28.91 16.44
C ASP A 63 17.34 -29.91 15.27
N LYS A 64 18.15 -29.71 14.21
CA LYS A 64 18.35 -30.60 13.07
C LYS A 64 17.15 -30.75 12.14
N GLN A 65 16.23 -29.79 12.12
CA GLN A 65 15.27 -29.71 11.02
C GLN A 65 16.01 -29.31 9.74
N ASN A 66 15.61 -29.91 8.63
CA ASN A 66 16.13 -29.61 7.30
C ASN A 66 14.95 -29.47 6.35
N GLN A 67 14.70 -28.24 5.89
CA GLN A 67 13.65 -27.94 4.92
C GLN A 67 14.26 -27.29 3.69
N THR A 68 13.89 -27.78 2.50
CA THR A 68 14.27 -27.14 1.24
C THR A 68 13.39 -25.91 1.00
N PHE A 69 13.90 -24.93 0.26
CA PHE A 69 13.11 -23.76 -0.12
C PHE A 69 11.95 -24.13 -1.04
N LEU A 70 12.10 -25.21 -1.84
CA LEU A 70 10.98 -25.79 -2.59
C LEU A 70 9.85 -26.26 -1.66
N GLN A 71 10.17 -26.97 -0.58
CA GLN A 71 9.18 -27.38 0.41
C GLN A 71 8.53 -26.17 1.07
N LEU A 72 9.32 -25.20 1.51
CA LEU A 72 8.83 -24.01 2.22
C LEU A 72 7.91 -23.15 1.34
N LYS A 73 8.26 -22.88 0.07
CA LYS A 73 7.41 -22.09 -0.83
C LYS A 73 6.06 -22.76 -1.13
N ASN A 74 6.02 -24.09 -1.07
CA ASN A 74 4.84 -24.91 -1.33
C ASN A 74 4.00 -25.20 -0.09
N ARG A 75 4.33 -24.64 1.08
CA ARG A 75 3.50 -24.72 2.30
C ARG A 75 2.25 -23.84 2.15
N LYS A 76 1.37 -24.14 1.20
CA LYS A 76 0.15 -23.38 0.91
C LYS A 76 -1.08 -24.22 1.23
N PRO A 77 -1.62 -24.16 2.47
CA PRO A 77 -2.74 -25.01 2.89
C PRO A 77 -4.02 -24.71 2.11
N PHE A 78 -4.15 -23.50 1.55
CA PHE A 78 -5.29 -23.08 0.76
C PHE A 78 -4.85 -22.83 -0.68
N LEU A 79 -5.29 -23.69 -1.59
CA LEU A 79 -4.96 -23.57 -3.01
C LEU A 79 -5.59 -22.34 -3.67
N THR A 80 -6.55 -21.67 -3.04
CA THR A 80 -7.26 -20.52 -3.59
C THR A 80 -6.65 -19.17 -3.24
N THR A 81 -5.91 -19.05 -2.13
CA THR A 81 -5.44 -17.75 -1.59
C THR A 81 -3.91 -17.60 -1.59
N SER A 82 -3.17 -18.61 -2.08
CA SER A 82 -1.70 -18.64 -2.10
C SER A 82 -1.04 -18.24 -0.77
N GLN A 83 -1.78 -18.41 0.32
CA GLN A 83 -1.33 -18.07 1.66
C GLN A 83 -0.25 -19.06 2.08
N ILE A 84 0.90 -18.53 2.49
CA ILE A 84 2.03 -19.32 2.94
C ILE A 84 1.84 -19.64 4.43
N GLN A 85 1.91 -20.92 4.78
CA GLN A 85 1.96 -21.39 6.16
C GLN A 85 3.38 -21.23 6.69
N PRO A 86 3.56 -20.62 7.88
CA PRO A 86 4.88 -20.43 8.46
C PRO A 86 5.61 -21.75 8.68
N PHE A 87 6.94 -21.69 8.60
CA PHE A 87 7.82 -22.69 9.18
C PHE A 87 8.41 -22.16 10.50
N PRO A 88 8.01 -22.72 11.65
CA PRO A 88 8.46 -22.24 12.95
C PRO A 88 9.90 -22.67 13.23
N VAL A 89 10.71 -21.71 13.65
CA VAL A 89 12.10 -21.91 14.05
C VAL A 89 12.23 -21.63 15.54
N GLN A 90 12.52 -22.68 16.31
CA GLN A 90 12.63 -22.64 17.77
C GLN A 90 14.06 -22.40 18.27
N THR A 91 15.04 -22.49 17.37
CA THR A 91 16.47 -22.40 17.69
C THR A 91 17.19 -21.51 16.66
N SER A 92 18.52 -21.41 16.71
CA SER A 92 19.27 -20.74 15.64
C SER A 92 19.12 -21.51 14.31
N ALA A 93 19.14 -20.80 13.18
CA ALA A 93 19.06 -21.41 11.85
C ALA A 93 20.02 -20.74 10.86
N TYR A 94 20.36 -21.47 9.81
CA TYR A 94 21.15 -20.96 8.68
C TYR A 94 20.66 -21.55 7.36
N VAL A 95 20.94 -20.84 6.28
CA VAL A 95 20.69 -21.28 4.90
C VAL A 95 21.98 -21.80 4.29
N THR A 96 21.93 -22.94 3.63
CA THR A 96 23.07 -23.51 2.92
C THR A 96 22.64 -24.18 1.61
N THR A 97 23.55 -24.22 0.65
CA THR A 97 23.33 -24.81 -0.67
C THR A 97 24.66 -25.17 -1.33
N ASN A 98 24.67 -26.21 -2.15
CA ASN A 98 25.82 -26.60 -2.98
C ASN A 98 25.94 -25.79 -4.29
N LEU A 99 24.94 -24.95 -4.62
CA LEU A 99 24.95 -24.08 -5.78
C LEU A 99 26.16 -23.14 -5.74
N THR A 100 26.66 -22.74 -6.91
CA THR A 100 27.71 -21.71 -7.01
C THR A 100 27.18 -20.33 -6.64
N ASP A 101 28.05 -19.42 -6.21
CA ASP A 101 27.69 -18.02 -5.96
C ASP A 101 27.02 -17.36 -7.19
N GLN A 102 27.42 -17.77 -8.40
CA GLN A 102 26.82 -17.25 -9.63
C GLN A 102 25.37 -17.71 -9.84
N GLN A 103 25.07 -18.97 -9.50
CA GLN A 103 23.70 -19.49 -9.56
C GLN A 103 22.83 -18.82 -8.49
N VAL A 104 23.34 -18.65 -7.27
CA VAL A 104 22.61 -17.98 -6.18
C VAL A 104 22.29 -16.53 -6.54
N LYS A 105 23.24 -15.79 -7.15
CA LYS A 105 23.03 -14.39 -7.57
C LYS A 105 21.91 -14.19 -8.60
N ASN A 106 21.54 -15.24 -9.34
CA ASN A 106 20.48 -15.19 -10.34
C ASN A 106 19.08 -15.45 -9.74
N LEU A 107 18.98 -15.82 -8.46
CA LEU A 107 17.70 -16.06 -7.80
C LEU A 107 16.91 -14.76 -7.61
N THR A 108 15.59 -14.84 -7.71
CA THR A 108 14.68 -13.69 -7.60
C THR A 108 13.74 -13.78 -6.39
N GLY A 109 13.72 -14.91 -5.70
CA GLY A 109 12.95 -15.10 -4.48
C GLY A 109 13.43 -14.27 -3.30
N MET A 110 12.66 -14.35 -2.23
CA MET A 110 12.92 -13.73 -0.94
C MET A 110 12.42 -14.60 0.22
N ILE A 111 13.05 -14.45 1.38
CA ILE A 111 12.54 -14.96 2.64
C ILE A 111 12.05 -13.80 3.52
N PHE A 112 10.95 -14.02 4.22
CA PHE A 112 10.47 -13.14 5.26
C PHE A 112 10.60 -13.82 6.62
N ILE A 113 11.25 -13.13 7.56
CA ILE A 113 11.40 -13.52 8.95
C ILE A 113 10.39 -12.74 9.78
N CYS A 114 9.47 -13.46 10.41
CA CYS A 114 8.40 -12.92 11.23
C CYS A 114 8.67 -13.21 12.71
N THR A 115 8.49 -12.23 13.58
CA THR A 115 8.65 -12.43 15.02
C THR A 115 7.40 -13.00 15.66
N THR A 116 7.55 -13.60 16.84
CA THR A 116 6.43 -14.08 17.65
C THR A 116 5.42 -12.97 17.97
N ASN A 117 5.89 -11.73 18.17
CA ASN A 117 5.03 -10.57 18.42
C ASN A 117 4.07 -10.32 17.25
N GLN A 118 4.54 -10.33 16.00
CA GLN A 118 3.68 -10.12 14.84
C GLN A 118 2.62 -11.20 14.67
N GLN A 119 2.96 -12.45 14.98
CA GLN A 119 1.99 -13.54 14.97
C GLN A 119 0.89 -13.37 16.02
N GLN A 120 1.27 -12.95 17.23
CA GLN A 120 0.34 -12.82 18.34
C GLN A 120 -0.51 -11.55 18.26
N ILE A 121 0.01 -10.48 17.66
CA ILE A 121 -0.59 -9.15 17.77
C ILE A 121 -1.60 -8.87 16.64
N ASN A 122 -1.60 -9.58 15.50
CA ASN A 122 -2.27 -9.05 14.30
C ASN A 122 -3.03 -10.01 13.37
N ASN A 123 -3.43 -11.23 13.78
CA ASN A 123 -4.02 -12.22 12.85
C ASN A 123 -3.24 -12.22 11.53
N PHE A 124 -1.92 -12.40 11.64
CA PHE A 124 -0.98 -12.04 10.59
C PHE A 124 -0.95 -13.10 9.49
N HIS A 125 -1.07 -12.66 8.24
CA HIS A 125 -1.07 -13.53 7.07
C HIS A 125 0.01 -13.13 6.07
N VAL A 126 0.61 -14.11 5.41
CA VAL A 126 1.55 -13.88 4.30
C VAL A 126 0.98 -14.54 3.05
N ILE A 127 0.84 -13.75 1.98
CA ILE A 127 0.32 -14.17 0.70
C ILE A 127 1.42 -14.03 -0.36
N ASP A 128 1.65 -15.11 -1.10
CA ASP A 128 2.47 -15.08 -2.30
C ASP A 128 1.63 -14.56 -3.47
N VAL A 129 2.10 -13.53 -4.17
CA VAL A 129 1.44 -13.02 -5.39
C VAL A 129 1.97 -13.81 -6.58
N ASP A 130 1.65 -15.10 -6.62
CA ASP A 130 2.13 -16.03 -7.64
C ASP A 130 1.15 -16.22 -8.80
N LYS A 131 -0.13 -15.90 -8.60
CA LYS A 131 -1.21 -16.05 -9.58
C LYS A 131 -2.34 -15.05 -9.36
N PRO A 132 -3.22 -14.86 -10.35
CA PRO A 132 -4.48 -14.14 -10.16
C PRO A 132 -5.37 -14.84 -9.13
N GLN A 133 -5.89 -14.08 -8.17
CA GLN A 133 -6.77 -14.58 -7.13
C GLN A 133 -7.67 -13.47 -6.57
N THR A 134 -8.84 -13.85 -6.07
CA THR A 134 -9.72 -12.98 -5.30
C THR A 134 -9.43 -13.16 -3.82
N LEU A 135 -9.12 -12.06 -3.12
CA LEU A 135 -8.97 -12.05 -1.69
C LEU A 135 -10.27 -11.63 -1.04
N TYR A 136 -10.81 -12.52 -0.20
CA TYR A 136 -11.93 -12.22 0.68
C TYR A 136 -11.36 -11.97 2.07
N LEU A 137 -11.32 -10.71 2.47
CA LEU A 137 -10.84 -10.32 3.79
C LEU A 137 -12.04 -10.32 4.76
N PRO A 138 -12.03 -11.19 5.80
CA PRO A 138 -13.14 -11.30 6.73
C PRO A 138 -13.32 -10.01 7.55
N ASN A 139 -14.49 -9.87 8.17
CA ASN A 139 -14.83 -8.73 9.03
C ASN A 139 -14.05 -8.74 10.35
N GLU A 140 -12.75 -8.46 10.26
CA GLU A 140 -11.76 -8.53 11.35
C GLU A 140 -10.78 -7.36 11.27
N ASN A 141 -9.83 -7.31 12.21
CA ASN A 141 -8.66 -6.45 12.15
C ASN A 141 -7.43 -7.34 11.90
N GLN A 142 -6.82 -7.25 10.72
CA GLN A 142 -5.68 -8.10 10.37
C GLN A 142 -4.60 -7.33 9.62
N THR A 143 -3.39 -7.89 9.67
CA THR A 143 -2.27 -7.49 8.81
C THR A 143 -1.98 -8.59 7.80
N VAL A 144 -1.94 -8.23 6.51
CA VAL A 144 -1.60 -9.17 5.43
C VAL A 144 -0.38 -8.65 4.68
N LEU A 145 0.70 -9.42 4.71
CA LEU A 145 1.92 -9.18 3.94
C LEU A 145 1.82 -9.87 2.58
N PHE A 146 2.13 -9.15 1.52
CA PHE A 146 2.24 -9.67 0.17
C PHE A 146 3.71 -9.75 -0.23
N LEU A 147 4.12 -10.92 -0.71
CA LEU A 147 5.43 -11.14 -1.30
C LEU A 147 5.25 -11.38 -2.81
N ASN A 148 6.00 -10.66 -3.62
CA ASN A 148 5.98 -10.80 -5.07
C ASN A 148 7.39 -11.11 -5.57
N SER A 149 7.65 -12.38 -5.86
CA SER A 149 8.87 -12.85 -6.53
C SER A 149 8.60 -13.28 -7.98
N ASN A 150 7.43 -12.92 -8.53
CA ASN A 150 7.07 -13.20 -9.91
C ASN A 150 7.73 -12.15 -10.85
N MET A 151 8.49 -12.66 -11.81
CA MET A 151 9.28 -11.88 -12.77
C MET A 151 8.71 -11.92 -14.19
N GLU A 152 7.50 -12.45 -14.38
CA GLU A 152 6.86 -12.63 -15.70
C GLU A 152 6.22 -11.34 -16.23
N SER A 153 5.90 -10.39 -15.35
CA SER A 153 5.35 -9.08 -15.74
C SER A 153 6.39 -8.21 -16.47
N THR A 154 5.92 -7.29 -17.31
CA THR A 154 6.75 -6.25 -17.92
C THR A 154 6.12 -4.89 -17.66
N PRO A 155 6.72 -4.03 -16.80
CA PRO A 155 7.93 -4.26 -16.00
C PRO A 155 7.76 -5.40 -14.96
N VAL A 156 8.89 -6.01 -14.55
CA VAL A 156 8.91 -7.14 -13.62
C VAL A 156 8.49 -6.76 -12.22
N GLN A 157 8.01 -7.75 -11.45
CA GLN A 157 7.70 -7.61 -10.02
C GLN A 157 6.56 -6.63 -9.70
N TYR A 158 5.53 -6.61 -10.56
CA TYR A 158 4.31 -5.86 -10.35
C TYR A 158 3.15 -6.73 -9.86
N SER A 159 2.33 -6.15 -8.99
CA SER A 159 1.05 -6.72 -8.54
C SER A 159 -0.07 -5.76 -8.88
N THR A 160 -1.16 -6.25 -9.43
CA THR A 160 -2.31 -5.44 -9.80
C THR A 160 -3.48 -5.69 -8.88
N ILE A 161 -4.13 -4.61 -8.42
CA ILE A 161 -5.33 -4.61 -7.58
C ILE A 161 -6.53 -4.17 -8.43
N SER A 162 -7.61 -4.92 -8.39
CA SER A 162 -8.82 -4.65 -9.18
C SER A 162 -10.08 -5.22 -8.52
N SER A 163 -11.25 -4.99 -9.11
CA SER A 163 -12.53 -5.53 -8.62
C SER A 163 -12.77 -5.23 -7.13
N TRP A 164 -12.45 -4.00 -6.73
CA TRP A 164 -12.55 -3.54 -5.36
C TRP A 164 -13.99 -3.54 -4.87
N ASN A 165 -14.23 -4.15 -3.71
CA ASN A 165 -15.51 -4.17 -3.06
C ASN A 165 -15.30 -3.99 -1.55
N GLN A 166 -15.77 -2.86 -1.04
CA GLN A 166 -15.57 -2.42 0.33
C GLN A 166 -16.81 -1.66 0.77
N SER A 167 -17.21 -1.79 2.03
CA SER A 167 -18.28 -0.99 2.65
C SER A 167 -17.71 0.22 3.38
N SER A 168 -18.51 1.27 3.54
CA SER A 168 -18.10 2.52 4.20
C SER A 168 -17.76 2.38 5.69
N ASN A 169 -18.10 1.26 6.32
CA ASN A 169 -17.76 0.93 7.71
C ASN A 169 -16.44 0.16 7.87
N SER A 170 -15.72 -0.08 6.77
CA SER A 170 -14.43 -0.78 6.75
C SER A 170 -13.33 0.17 6.31
N SER A 171 -12.09 -0.12 6.69
CA SER A 171 -10.91 0.67 6.30
C SER A 171 -9.75 -0.23 5.92
N ILE A 172 -8.89 0.26 5.03
CA ILE A 172 -7.68 -0.43 4.60
C ILE A 172 -6.59 0.58 4.28
N TYR A 173 -5.36 0.24 4.66
CA TYR A 173 -4.16 1.04 4.47
C TYR A 173 -3.07 0.16 3.88
N PHE A 174 -2.48 0.60 2.78
CA PHE A 174 -1.36 -0.07 2.11
C PHE A 174 -0.06 0.59 2.53
N TYR A 175 0.96 -0.21 2.76
CA TYR A 175 2.29 0.22 3.15
C TYR A 175 3.34 -0.47 2.28
N LYS A 176 4.39 0.27 1.93
CA LYS A 176 5.56 -0.26 1.24
C LYS A 176 6.41 -1.09 2.20
N GLY A 177 6.94 -2.23 1.72
CA GLY A 177 7.91 -3.03 2.46
C GLY A 177 7.25 -4.08 3.35
N ILE A 178 7.76 -4.24 4.57
CA ILE A 178 7.31 -5.24 5.55
C ILE A 178 6.84 -4.56 6.84
N PRO A 179 5.85 -5.12 7.54
CA PRO A 179 5.45 -4.60 8.84
C PRO A 179 6.56 -4.87 9.86
N THR A 180 6.62 -4.03 10.89
CA THR A 180 7.53 -4.19 12.03
C THR A 180 6.74 -4.44 13.31
N ASP A 181 7.44 -4.66 14.43
CA ASP A 181 6.81 -4.70 15.77
C ASP A 181 6.42 -3.31 16.29
N LEU A 182 6.88 -2.24 15.63
CA LEU A 182 6.54 -0.88 16.01
C LEU A 182 5.24 -0.44 15.33
N PRO A 183 4.45 0.44 15.98
CA PRO A 183 3.36 1.13 15.32
C PRO A 183 3.86 1.85 14.06
N GLU A 184 3.02 1.89 13.04
CA GLU A 184 3.36 2.65 11.84
C GLU A 184 3.45 4.12 12.19
N LYS A 185 4.46 4.78 11.63
CA LYS A 185 4.55 6.24 11.71
C LYS A 185 3.32 6.84 11.04
N ASP A 186 2.76 7.87 11.65
CA ASP A 186 1.59 8.56 11.11
C ASP A 186 1.86 9.03 9.67
N ARG A 187 0.82 8.92 8.83
CA ARG A 187 0.83 9.41 7.44
C ARG A 187 1.93 8.81 6.57
N THR A 188 2.23 7.51 6.73
CA THR A 188 3.23 6.79 5.90
C THR A 188 2.64 5.74 4.95
N PHE A 189 1.32 5.55 4.97
CA PHE A 189 0.64 4.67 4.02
C PHE A 189 0.69 5.23 2.59
N ILE A 190 0.76 4.35 1.60
CA ILE A 190 0.84 4.71 0.18
C ILE A 190 -0.54 4.81 -0.48
N PHE A 191 -1.54 4.13 0.09
CA PHE A 191 -2.93 4.16 -0.35
C PHE A 191 -3.84 3.84 0.84
N SER A 192 -4.99 4.49 0.94
CA SER A 192 -6.03 4.10 1.89
C SER A 192 -7.43 4.24 1.30
N ASN A 193 -8.37 3.45 1.80
CA ASN A 193 -9.79 3.74 1.63
C ASN A 193 -10.49 3.39 2.96
N PRO A 194 -11.17 4.32 3.63
CA PRO A 194 -11.34 5.73 3.28
C PRO A 194 -10.04 6.53 3.10
N VAL A 195 -10.10 7.55 2.26
CA VAL A 195 -9.03 8.52 2.03
C VAL A 195 -9.09 9.59 3.12
N SER A 196 -7.93 10.09 3.56
CA SER A 196 -7.89 11.32 4.35
C SER A 196 -7.50 12.48 3.43
N PRO A 197 -8.47 13.15 2.77
CA PRO A 197 -8.22 14.36 2.02
C PRO A 197 -7.98 15.53 2.99
N THR A 198 -7.05 16.41 2.65
CA THR A 198 -6.87 17.64 3.42
C THR A 198 -7.76 18.73 2.84
N ARG A 199 -8.81 19.07 3.59
CA ARG A 199 -9.11 20.47 3.86
C ARG A 199 -8.58 20.75 5.25
N ALA A 200 -7.65 21.71 5.35
CA ALA A 200 -6.95 22.13 6.56
C ALA A 200 -7.86 22.62 7.71
N THR A 201 -9.18 22.46 7.59
CA THR A 201 -10.19 22.88 8.55
C THR A 201 -11.23 21.81 8.90
N ASP A 202 -11.28 20.66 8.20
CA ASP A 202 -12.36 19.68 8.42
C ASP A 202 -11.92 18.24 8.74
N HIS A 203 -10.66 17.85 8.50
CA HIS A 203 -10.15 16.50 8.79
C HIS A 203 -11.10 15.36 8.32
N THR A 204 -11.90 15.62 7.28
CA THR A 204 -12.96 14.68 6.90
C THR A 204 -12.35 13.48 6.19
N ILE A 205 -12.44 12.31 6.82
CA ILE A 205 -12.13 11.03 6.21
C ILE A 205 -13.24 10.73 5.19
N GLU A 206 -12.87 10.41 3.96
CA GLU A 206 -13.81 10.22 2.86
C GLU A 206 -13.74 8.82 2.26
N PHE A 207 -14.88 8.13 2.25
CA PHE A 207 -15.01 6.81 1.66
C PHE A 207 -15.33 6.90 0.17
N PHE A 208 -14.59 6.14 -0.66
CA PHE A 208 -14.86 6.00 -2.09
C PHE A 208 -15.33 4.58 -2.40
N SER A 209 -16.54 4.45 -2.92
CA SER A 209 -17.06 3.17 -3.43
C SER A 209 -16.40 2.76 -4.76
N ASN A 210 -15.93 3.73 -5.54
CA ASN A 210 -15.23 3.49 -6.80
C ASN A 210 -13.71 3.62 -6.60
N VAL A 211 -13.03 2.48 -6.56
CA VAL A 211 -11.56 2.41 -6.60
C VAL A 211 -11.12 1.92 -7.97
N GLN A 212 -10.29 2.71 -8.66
CA GLN A 212 -9.76 2.34 -9.98
C GLN A 212 -8.81 1.15 -9.89
N LYS A 213 -8.69 0.37 -10.97
CA LYS A 213 -7.62 -0.64 -11.11
C LYS A 213 -6.26 0.05 -11.03
N PHE A 214 -5.32 -0.50 -10.26
CA PHE A 214 -3.97 0.03 -10.13
C PHE A 214 -2.93 -1.08 -9.94
N SER A 215 -1.65 -0.76 -10.11
CA SER A 215 -0.55 -1.70 -9.85
C SER A 215 0.49 -1.15 -8.89
N LEU A 216 1.11 -2.09 -8.17
CA LEU A 216 2.19 -1.90 -7.21
C LEU A 216 3.45 -2.61 -7.73
N GLY A 217 4.47 -1.84 -8.07
CA GLY A 217 5.80 -2.36 -8.44
C GLY A 217 6.68 -2.53 -7.21
N LEU A 218 6.32 -3.46 -6.33
CA LEU A 218 6.97 -3.71 -5.04
C LEU A 218 7.17 -5.21 -4.85
N GLY A 219 8.38 -5.62 -4.46
CA GLY A 219 8.66 -7.01 -4.08
C GLY A 219 7.98 -7.42 -2.78
N ALA A 220 7.76 -6.46 -1.88
CA ALA A 220 6.96 -6.66 -0.68
C ALA A 220 6.15 -5.39 -0.36
N PHE A 221 4.91 -5.61 0.05
CA PHE A 221 4.03 -4.58 0.59
C PHE A 221 3.03 -5.25 1.53
N TYR A 222 2.42 -4.50 2.43
CA TYR A 222 1.43 -5.06 3.35
C TYR A 222 0.23 -4.15 3.48
N ILE A 223 -0.87 -4.75 3.94
CA ILE A 223 -2.08 -4.02 4.29
C ILE A 223 -2.36 -4.19 5.78
N LYS A 224 -2.91 -3.14 6.37
CA LYS A 224 -3.63 -3.20 7.64
C LYS A 224 -5.07 -2.82 7.35
N TYR A 225 -6.01 -3.65 7.75
CA TYR A 225 -7.41 -3.42 7.44
C TYR A 225 -8.31 -3.73 8.63
N TYR A 226 -9.46 -3.06 8.66
CA TYR A 226 -10.56 -3.30 9.58
C TYR A 226 -11.85 -3.48 8.79
N GLY A 227 -12.60 -4.52 9.10
CA GLY A 227 -13.90 -4.78 8.48
C GLY A 227 -13.81 -5.63 7.22
N GLY A 228 -14.97 -6.07 6.71
CA GLY A 228 -15.04 -6.98 5.57
C GLY A 228 -14.84 -6.26 4.23
N LEU A 229 -13.90 -6.74 3.41
CA LEU A 229 -13.67 -6.22 2.05
C LEU A 229 -13.09 -7.30 1.12
N SER A 230 -13.12 -7.04 -0.18
CA SER A 230 -12.54 -7.95 -1.17
C SER A 230 -11.97 -7.20 -2.37
N PHE A 231 -10.94 -7.78 -2.98
CA PHE A 231 -10.37 -7.32 -4.23
C PHE A 231 -9.65 -8.47 -4.94
N ASN A 232 -9.43 -8.31 -6.23
CA ASN A 232 -8.58 -9.19 -7.02
C ASN A 232 -7.13 -8.71 -6.94
N ILE A 233 -6.20 -9.65 -6.77
CA ILE A 233 -4.76 -9.42 -6.89
C ILE A 233 -4.17 -10.36 -7.95
N ALA A 234 -3.26 -9.87 -8.79
CA ALA A 234 -2.59 -10.67 -9.81
C ALA A 234 -1.14 -10.19 -10.04
N PRO A 235 -0.19 -11.09 -10.39
CA PRO A 235 1.20 -10.74 -10.69
C PRO A 235 1.38 -10.11 -12.09
N GLU A 236 0.56 -9.11 -12.40
CA GLU A 236 0.57 -8.43 -13.69
C GLU A 236 0.83 -6.93 -13.53
N TYR A 237 1.27 -6.30 -14.62
CA TYR A 237 1.39 -4.85 -14.72
C TYR A 237 0.16 -4.26 -15.43
N TYR A 238 -0.40 -3.19 -14.86
CA TYR A 238 -1.41 -2.36 -15.49
C TYR A 238 -0.87 -0.93 -15.61
N ASP A 239 -0.78 -0.44 -16.86
CA ASP A 239 -0.42 0.94 -17.11
C ASP A 239 -1.67 1.83 -17.05
N VAL A 240 -1.70 2.74 -16.07
CA VAL A 240 -2.78 3.71 -15.90
C VAL A 240 -2.72 4.85 -16.92
N ASN A 241 -1.60 5.01 -17.65
CA ASN A 241 -1.45 6.10 -18.61
C ASN A 241 -2.41 5.99 -19.80
N GLY A 242 -3.12 7.08 -20.09
CA GLY A 242 -4.12 7.17 -21.15
C GLY A 242 -5.47 6.55 -20.80
N THR A 243 -5.64 6.01 -19.59
CA THR A 243 -6.89 5.39 -19.16
C THR A 243 -7.94 6.45 -18.80
N SER A 244 -9.20 6.03 -18.68
CA SER A 244 -10.30 6.87 -18.24
C SER A 244 -10.87 6.36 -16.92
N THR A 245 -11.22 7.25 -15.99
CA THR A 245 -11.95 6.85 -14.79
C THR A 245 -13.37 6.39 -15.15
N ASN A 246 -13.93 5.50 -14.34
CA ASN A 246 -15.31 5.04 -14.50
C ASN A 246 -16.36 5.93 -13.81
N SER A 247 -15.93 6.92 -13.01
CA SER A 247 -16.77 7.80 -12.22
C SER A 247 -16.08 9.14 -11.96
N THR A 248 -16.87 10.19 -11.74
CA THR A 248 -16.47 11.53 -11.26
C THR A 248 -16.24 11.55 -9.74
N THR A 249 -16.76 10.56 -9.01
CA THR A 249 -16.47 10.32 -7.59
C THR A 249 -15.71 9.00 -7.43
N THR A 250 -14.38 9.08 -7.34
CA THR A 250 -13.49 7.92 -7.34
C THR A 250 -12.12 8.22 -6.75
N THR A 251 -11.42 7.19 -6.27
CA THR A 251 -9.99 7.21 -5.97
C THR A 251 -9.25 6.22 -6.86
N GLY A 252 -7.98 6.52 -7.15
CA GLY A 252 -7.07 5.60 -7.81
C GLY A 252 -5.64 5.88 -7.39
N PHE A 253 -4.72 5.16 -8.01
CA PHE A 253 -3.34 5.14 -7.56
C PHE A 253 -2.39 5.02 -8.74
N TYR A 254 -1.25 5.70 -8.62
CA TYR A 254 -0.11 5.55 -9.49
C TYR A 254 1.16 5.56 -8.66
N MET A 255 2.15 4.75 -9.06
CA MET A 255 3.48 4.80 -8.47
C MET A 255 4.56 4.70 -9.53
N LYS A 256 5.73 5.21 -9.17
CA LYS A 256 6.98 4.97 -9.89
C LYS A 256 7.99 4.34 -8.92
N PRO A 257 8.38 3.07 -9.11
CA PRO A 257 9.49 2.47 -8.39
C PRO A 257 10.82 3.17 -8.70
N LYS A 258 11.79 2.95 -7.81
CA LYS A 258 13.18 3.35 -8.02
C LYS A 258 13.76 2.71 -9.29
N ASN A 259 14.71 3.40 -9.94
CA ASN A 259 15.38 3.03 -11.19
C ASN A 259 14.47 3.03 -12.43
N GLN A 260 13.21 3.45 -12.32
CA GLN A 260 12.38 3.70 -13.49
C GLN A 260 12.57 5.12 -14.01
N LYS A 261 12.58 5.22 -15.35
CA LYS A 261 12.65 6.51 -16.05
C LYS A 261 11.46 7.37 -15.66
N ASP A 262 11.73 8.66 -15.58
CA ASP A 262 10.68 9.66 -15.44
C ASP A 262 9.73 9.60 -16.63
N ARG A 263 8.43 9.73 -16.34
CA ARG A 263 7.37 9.72 -17.35
C ARG A 263 6.21 10.60 -16.93
N ASN A 264 5.52 11.15 -17.93
CA ASN A 264 4.27 11.86 -17.74
C ASN A 264 3.11 10.87 -17.91
N VAL A 265 2.36 10.63 -16.83
CA VAL A 265 1.17 9.80 -16.81
C VAL A 265 -0.06 10.70 -16.90
N THR A 266 -0.97 10.38 -17.80
CA THR A 266 -2.23 11.10 -17.97
C THR A 266 -3.40 10.17 -17.71
N ILE A 267 -4.44 10.67 -17.04
CA ILE A 267 -5.65 9.92 -16.74
C ILE A 267 -6.81 10.83 -17.12
N GLN A 268 -7.66 10.36 -18.04
CA GLN A 268 -8.86 11.08 -18.44
C GLN A 268 -9.95 10.87 -17.39
N ILE A 269 -10.74 11.89 -17.13
CA ILE A 269 -11.86 11.80 -16.21
C ILE A 269 -13.11 11.43 -17.03
N ALA A 270 -13.98 10.59 -16.46
CA ALA A 270 -15.23 10.16 -17.08
C ALA A 270 -16.00 11.32 -17.76
N GLN A 271 -16.62 11.04 -18.93
CA GLN A 271 -17.24 12.05 -19.81
C GLN A 271 -18.26 12.96 -19.07
N ASN A 272 -18.33 14.23 -19.49
CA ASN A 272 -19.12 15.35 -18.94
C ASN A 272 -18.59 16.06 -17.67
N SER A 273 -17.35 15.78 -17.24
CA SER A 273 -16.75 16.44 -16.07
C SER A 273 -16.44 17.95 -16.22
N LYS A 274 -16.59 18.53 -17.42
CA LYS A 274 -16.24 19.94 -17.69
C LYS A 274 -17.03 20.93 -16.85
N ASP A 275 -18.24 20.57 -16.45
CA ASP A 275 -19.15 21.42 -15.66
C ASP A 275 -19.46 20.82 -14.28
N VAL A 276 -18.76 19.76 -13.87
CA VAL A 276 -19.00 19.11 -12.58
C VAL A 276 -18.24 19.85 -11.50
N ALA A 277 -18.99 20.52 -10.61
CA ALA A 277 -18.45 21.09 -9.39
C ALA A 277 -17.94 19.97 -8.47
N GLY A 278 -16.79 20.18 -7.85
CA GLY A 278 -16.22 19.15 -7.00
C GLY A 278 -14.79 19.45 -6.55
N VAL A 279 -14.14 18.44 -5.99
CA VAL A 279 -12.76 18.52 -5.52
C VAL A 279 -11.94 17.44 -6.21
N THR A 280 -10.74 17.80 -6.68
CA THR A 280 -9.70 16.83 -7.00
C THR A 280 -8.57 17.00 -6.02
N GLY A 281 -7.98 15.89 -5.59
CA GLY A 281 -6.78 15.94 -4.78
C GLY A 281 -5.89 14.73 -4.97
N SER A 282 -4.77 14.81 -4.26
CA SER A 282 -3.74 13.79 -4.26
C SER A 282 -3.08 13.68 -2.90
N ASN A 283 -2.78 12.46 -2.48
CA ASN A 283 -1.87 12.15 -1.38
C ASN A 283 -0.60 11.56 -1.99
N THR A 284 0.53 12.23 -1.78
CA THR A 284 1.83 11.83 -2.33
C THR A 284 2.80 11.47 -1.22
N VAL A 285 3.47 10.34 -1.34
CA VAL A 285 4.52 9.88 -0.41
C VAL A 285 5.64 9.21 -1.22
N GLY A 286 6.87 9.19 -0.72
CA GLY A 286 7.98 8.55 -1.42
C GLY A 286 9.36 8.88 -0.86
N THR A 287 10.40 8.38 -1.51
CA THR A 287 11.77 8.81 -1.26
C THR A 287 12.37 9.32 -2.56
N PHE A 288 12.55 10.64 -2.65
CA PHE A 288 12.93 11.29 -3.91
C PHE A 288 14.23 12.10 -3.80
N PRO A 289 15.03 12.20 -4.88
CA PRO A 289 16.20 13.08 -4.91
C PRO A 289 15.80 14.53 -4.61
N LYS A 290 16.62 15.26 -3.85
CA LYS A 290 16.37 16.66 -3.48
C LYS A 290 16.26 17.60 -4.70
N THR A 291 16.89 17.22 -5.82
CA THR A 291 16.85 17.94 -7.10
C THR A 291 15.72 17.46 -8.02
N GLY A 292 15.01 16.41 -7.63
CA GLY A 292 13.87 15.85 -8.33
C GLY A 292 12.57 16.51 -7.90
N LYS A 293 11.54 16.38 -8.74
CA LYS A 293 10.18 16.78 -8.41
C LYS A 293 9.15 15.82 -8.98
N VAL A 294 8.02 15.70 -8.29
CA VAL A 294 6.78 15.11 -8.78
C VAL A 294 5.76 16.22 -8.91
N THR A 295 5.03 16.26 -10.02
CA THR A 295 3.99 17.24 -10.28
C THR A 295 2.67 16.53 -10.45
N PHE A 296 1.73 16.80 -9.55
CA PHE A 296 0.32 16.47 -9.76
C PHE A 296 -0.36 17.64 -10.46
N GLY A 297 -1.10 17.37 -11.54
CA GLY A 297 -1.74 18.38 -12.35
C GLY A 297 -3.19 18.04 -12.64
N VAL A 298 -4.04 19.06 -12.64
CA VAL A 298 -5.45 18.97 -13.02
C VAL A 298 -5.67 19.94 -14.18
N ARG A 299 -6.12 19.40 -15.32
CA ARG A 299 -6.47 20.19 -16.50
C ARG A 299 -7.99 20.23 -16.64
N SER A 300 -8.49 21.42 -16.96
CA SER A 300 -9.84 21.73 -17.44
C SER A 300 -9.72 22.49 -18.77
N ALA A 301 -10.84 22.76 -19.44
CA ALA A 301 -10.88 23.30 -20.81
C ALA A 301 -9.94 24.50 -21.06
N ASN A 302 -9.85 25.42 -20.10
CA ASN A 302 -9.02 26.63 -20.19
C ASN A 302 -8.09 26.82 -18.99
N LEU A 303 -7.95 25.82 -18.13
CA LEU A 303 -7.23 25.93 -16.87
C LEU A 303 -6.34 24.72 -16.65
N GLU A 304 -5.10 24.96 -16.22
CA GLU A 304 -4.18 23.91 -15.80
C GLU A 304 -3.61 24.29 -14.44
N ILE A 305 -3.94 23.49 -13.43
CA ILE A 305 -3.47 23.67 -12.06
C ILE A 305 -2.40 22.63 -11.82
N LYS A 306 -1.24 23.04 -11.31
CA LYS A 306 -0.11 22.16 -11.01
C LYS A 306 0.35 22.32 -9.59
N ASN A 307 0.73 21.21 -8.98
CA ASN A 307 1.35 21.17 -7.67
C ASN A 307 2.67 20.38 -7.74
N PRO A 308 3.80 21.07 -7.97
CA PRO A 308 5.11 20.47 -7.91
C PRO A 308 5.54 20.28 -6.45
N MET A 309 6.11 19.11 -6.13
CA MET A 309 6.63 18.78 -4.81
C MET A 309 7.84 17.85 -4.89
N VAL A 310 8.61 17.78 -3.81
CA VAL A 310 9.62 16.73 -3.61
C VAL A 310 9.02 15.72 -2.62
N PRO A 311 8.67 14.49 -3.06
CA PRO A 311 8.10 13.48 -2.18
C PRO A 311 8.95 13.20 -0.95
N THR A 312 8.29 13.09 0.19
CA THR A 312 8.86 12.72 1.50
C THR A 312 8.28 11.40 2.00
N ASP A 313 8.87 10.84 3.07
CA ASP A 313 8.41 9.61 3.72
C ASP A 313 7.05 9.77 4.43
N GLU A 314 6.53 10.99 4.51
CA GLU A 314 5.19 11.33 4.99
C GLU A 314 4.30 11.85 3.84
N ILE A 315 2.99 11.60 3.95
CA ILE A 315 1.98 12.06 2.99
C ILE A 315 1.98 13.59 2.91
N GLN A 316 2.29 14.07 1.71
CA GLN A 316 2.07 15.41 1.22
C GLN A 316 0.76 15.42 0.43
N ASP A 317 -0.26 16.03 1.02
CA ASP A 317 -1.57 16.17 0.40
C ASP A 317 -1.69 17.49 -0.40
N TRP A 318 -2.63 17.49 -1.34
CA TRP A 318 -3.00 18.69 -2.08
C TRP A 318 -4.41 18.54 -2.67
N THR A 319 -5.16 19.64 -2.72
CA THR A 319 -6.51 19.67 -3.30
C THR A 319 -6.75 20.93 -4.13
N THR A 320 -7.71 20.83 -5.05
CA THR A 320 -8.28 21.95 -5.80
C THR A 320 -9.80 21.77 -5.94
N ASN A 321 -10.56 22.86 -6.03
CA ASN A 321 -12.02 22.84 -6.19
C ASN A 321 -12.45 22.65 -7.67
N VAL A 322 -11.69 21.85 -8.42
CA VAL A 322 -11.92 21.59 -9.85
C VAL A 322 -11.74 20.09 -10.09
N ILE A 323 -12.74 19.41 -10.65
CA ILE A 323 -12.58 18.03 -11.14
C ILE A 323 -11.72 18.03 -12.41
N GLY A 324 -12.00 18.92 -13.34
CA GLY A 324 -11.29 19.00 -14.62
C GLY A 324 -11.67 17.84 -15.55
N ASN A 325 -10.99 17.72 -16.68
CA ASN A 325 -11.17 16.63 -17.64
C ASN A 325 -9.99 15.65 -17.66
N GLN A 326 -8.85 16.01 -17.06
CA GLN A 326 -7.66 15.18 -17.05
C GLN A 326 -6.81 15.43 -15.81
N ILE A 327 -6.29 14.35 -15.23
CA ILE A 327 -5.20 14.37 -14.25
C ILE A 327 -3.87 14.06 -14.96
N SER A 328 -2.80 14.73 -14.56
CA SER A 328 -1.43 14.40 -14.96
C SER A 328 -0.55 14.17 -13.75
N ILE A 329 0.28 13.12 -13.78
CA ILE A 329 1.29 12.84 -12.77
C ILE A 329 2.63 12.71 -13.50
N ASN A 330 3.52 13.67 -13.28
CA ASN A 330 4.82 13.73 -13.93
C ASN A 330 5.95 13.72 -12.90
N SER A 331 7.10 13.17 -13.27
CA SER A 331 8.32 13.29 -12.48
C SER A 331 9.48 13.84 -13.31
N GLU A 332 10.44 14.50 -12.64
CA GLU A 332 11.67 15.01 -13.24
C GLU A 332 12.85 14.80 -12.28
N ASN A 333 14.03 14.48 -12.82
CA ASN A 333 15.26 14.14 -12.09
C ASN A 333 15.04 13.09 -10.99
N GLY A 334 14.21 12.10 -11.28
CA GLY A 334 13.64 11.19 -10.30
C GLY A 334 14.16 9.77 -10.33
N THR A 335 15.07 9.40 -11.24
CA THR A 335 15.43 7.99 -11.51
C THR A 335 15.82 7.22 -10.24
N ASP A 336 16.54 7.85 -9.32
CA ASP A 336 17.01 7.19 -8.09
C ASP A 336 16.01 7.20 -6.93
N GLY A 337 14.78 7.69 -7.17
CA GLY A 337 13.72 7.76 -6.18
C GLY A 337 12.46 7.01 -6.58
N ASP A 338 11.63 6.77 -5.59
CA ASP A 338 10.28 6.27 -5.77
C ASP A 338 9.24 7.27 -5.23
N PHE A 339 8.03 7.16 -5.77
CA PHE A 339 6.88 7.90 -5.26
C PHE A 339 5.58 7.14 -5.51
N PHE A 340 4.59 7.48 -4.70
CA PHE A 340 3.26 6.91 -4.67
C PHE A 340 2.28 8.07 -4.62
N VAL A 341 1.33 8.11 -5.56
CA VAL A 341 0.29 9.13 -5.65
C VAL A 341 -1.05 8.42 -5.63
N GLN A 342 -1.77 8.57 -4.53
CA GLN A 342 -3.20 8.28 -4.48
C GLN A 342 -3.95 9.54 -4.92
N TYR A 343 -4.65 9.47 -6.05
CA TYR A 343 -5.52 10.56 -6.50
C TYR A 343 -6.97 10.29 -6.14
N TYR A 344 -7.75 11.34 -5.97
CA TYR A 344 -9.18 11.25 -5.70
C TYR A 344 -9.93 12.43 -6.30
N MET A 345 -11.17 12.17 -6.70
CA MET A 345 -12.12 13.17 -7.18
C MET A 345 -13.45 12.94 -6.50
N ARG A 346 -14.08 14.04 -6.08
CA ARG A 346 -15.39 14.05 -5.46
C ARG A 346 -16.27 15.07 -6.14
N GLU A 347 -17.40 14.61 -6.67
CA GLU A 347 -18.47 15.46 -7.14
C GLU A 347 -19.19 16.14 -5.96
N ALA A 348 -19.49 17.43 -6.11
CA ALA A 348 -20.30 18.15 -5.15
C ALA A 348 -21.71 17.55 -5.15
N ILE A 349 -22.24 17.23 -3.98
CA ILE A 349 -23.66 16.88 -3.87
C ILE A 349 -24.45 18.16 -4.18
N GLU A 350 -25.21 18.17 -5.27
CA GLU A 350 -26.20 19.22 -5.50
C GLU A 350 -27.23 19.16 -4.36
N THR A 351 -27.11 20.06 -3.38
CA THR A 351 -28.26 20.34 -2.51
C THR A 351 -29.31 20.99 -3.38
N SER A 352 -30.31 20.22 -3.80
CA SER A 352 -31.48 20.76 -4.49
C SER A 352 -32.24 21.67 -3.53
N THR A 353 -31.84 22.94 -3.45
CA THR A 353 -32.76 24.00 -3.05
C THR A 353 -33.72 24.18 -4.22
N LYS A 354 -34.69 23.27 -4.33
CA LYS A 354 -35.97 23.64 -4.94
C LYS A 354 -36.47 24.78 -4.09
N SER A 355 -36.35 26.01 -4.60
CA SER A 355 -37.09 27.15 -4.12
C SER A 355 -38.57 26.79 -4.25
N SER A 356 -39.15 26.24 -3.18
CA SER A 356 -40.58 26.24 -3.03
C SER A 356 -40.99 27.71 -3.03
N ASN A 357 -41.76 28.08 -4.04
CA ASN A 357 -42.53 29.31 -4.07
C ASN A 357 -43.40 29.35 -2.81
N ILE A 358 -42.89 29.90 -1.71
CA ILE A 358 -43.72 30.38 -0.63
C ILE A 358 -44.28 31.70 -1.15
N LEU A 359 -45.48 31.60 -1.73
CA LEU A 359 -46.38 32.70 -1.97
C LEU A 359 -46.42 33.58 -0.72
N GLN A 360 -46.08 34.86 -0.91
CA GLN A 360 -46.48 35.94 -0.02
C GLN A 360 -47.98 35.81 0.27
N PHE A 361 -48.33 35.61 1.53
CA PHE A 361 -49.58 36.12 2.07
C PHE A 361 -49.23 37.03 3.25
N SER A 362 -49.33 38.32 2.96
CA SER A 362 -49.32 39.40 3.94
C SER A 362 -50.62 39.42 4.74
N SER A 363 -50.46 39.68 6.03
CA SER A 363 -51.40 40.41 6.90
C SER A 363 -52.69 39.71 7.34
N PHE A 364 -52.77 39.39 8.64
CA PHE A 364 -53.85 39.91 9.48
C PHE A 364 -53.36 40.12 10.92
N LEU A 365 -53.51 41.36 11.37
CA LEU A 365 -53.23 41.87 12.70
C LEU A 365 -54.54 41.79 13.51
N ILE A 366 -54.56 41.15 14.68
CA ILE A 366 -55.53 41.45 15.74
C ILE A 366 -54.82 41.51 17.09
N PHE A 367 -55.20 42.55 17.82
CA PHE A 367 -54.63 43.14 19.02
C PHE A 367 -55.33 42.63 20.31
N ILE A 368 -54.71 42.91 21.47
CA ILE A 368 -55.31 43.15 22.82
C ILE A 368 -55.31 41.97 23.84
N PHE A 369 -54.31 42.03 24.74
CA PHE A 369 -54.34 42.40 26.19
C PHE A 369 -54.78 41.45 27.32
N PHE A 370 -54.00 41.57 28.42
CA PHE A 370 -54.18 41.20 29.85
C PHE A 370 -54.29 39.68 30.14
N GLY A 371 -53.62 39.09 31.12
CA GLY A 371 -53.06 39.58 32.37
C GLY A 371 -53.47 38.58 33.47
N PHE A 372 -52.55 38.28 34.40
CA PHE A 372 -52.68 37.41 35.60
C PHE A 372 -52.82 35.91 35.36
N LEU A 373 -52.47 34.99 36.27
CA LEU A 373 -51.50 34.84 37.36
C LEU A 373 -51.89 33.47 37.98
N ASN A 374 -50.95 32.53 38.07
CA ASN A 374 -50.84 31.39 39.00
C ASN A 374 -52.02 30.42 39.26
N LEU A 375 -51.63 29.14 39.41
CA LEU A 375 -52.38 27.98 39.96
C LEU A 375 -53.50 27.40 39.08
#